data_AF-A0A672KHG0-F1
#
_entry.id   AF-A0A672KHG0-F1
#
_cell.length_a   1.000
_cell.length_b   1.000
_cell.length_c   1.000
_cell.angle_alpha   90.00
_cell.angle_beta   90.00
_cell.angle_gamma   90.00
#
_symmetry.space_group_name_H-M   'P 1'
#
loop_
_entity.id
_entity.type
_entity.pdbx_description
1 polymer ?
#
loop_
_entity_poly.entity_id
_entity_poly.type
_entity_poly.pdbx_seq_one_letter_code
_entity_poly.pdbx_strand_id
1 'polypeptide(L)' 'MCPIGRVAFVAFGPYEGKLVAIVDVIDQNRALVDGPCTGVKRQALPFKCLQLTDYVIKVPHR' A
#
# COMPACT_ATOMS: atom_id res chain seq x y z
N MET A 1 -8.65 10.64 -7.13
CA MET A 1 -8.70 10.82 -5.66
C MET A 1 -8.50 9.46 -5.00
N CYS A 2 -7.25 9.01 -4.86
CA CYS A 2 -6.95 7.79 -4.12
C CYS A 2 -6.98 8.13 -2.63
N PRO A 3 -7.97 7.64 -1.86
CA PRO A 3 -8.02 7.94 -0.44
C PRO A 3 -6.81 7.28 0.23
N ILE A 4 -6.05 8.09 0.97
CA ILE A 4 -5.04 7.63 1.92
C ILE A 4 -5.68 6.59 2.84
N GLY A 5 -4.97 5.49 3.11
CA GLY A 5 -5.48 4.36 3.87
C GLY A 5 -6.20 3.29 3.06
N ARG A 6 -6.12 3.30 1.73
CA ARG A 6 -6.58 2.16 0.93
C ARG A 6 -5.67 0.94 1.11
N VAL A 7 -6.27 -0.23 1.26
CA VAL A 7 -5.55 -1.50 1.30
C VAL A 7 -5.27 -1.97 -0.12
N ALA A 8 -4.04 -2.38 -0.38
CA ALA A 8 -3.59 -2.95 -1.62
C ALA A 8 -2.97 -4.32 -1.37
N PHE A 9 -3.13 -5.21 -2.33
CA PHE A 9 -2.49 -6.51 -2.36
C PHE A 9 -1.22 -6.43 -3.21
N VAL A 10 -0.12 -6.97 -2.70
CA VAL A 10 1.13 -7.06 -3.46
C VAL A 10 1.06 -8.28 -4.38
N ALA A 11 0.87 -8.03 -5.67
CA ALA A 11 0.71 -9.09 -6.66
C ALA A 11 2.04 -9.71 -7.09
N PHE A 12 3.15 -8.98 -6.98
CA PHE A 12 4.47 -9.46 -7.40
C PHE A 12 5.58 -8.69 -6.68
N GLY A 13 6.70 -9.38 -6.43
CA GLY A 13 7.90 -8.83 -5.80
C GLY A 13 8.25 -9.51 -4.47
N PRO A 14 9.16 -8.94 -3.67
CA PRO A 14 9.67 -9.57 -2.45
C PRO A 14 8.60 -9.76 -1.34
N TYR A 15 7.44 -9.11 -1.47
CA TYR A 15 6.32 -9.19 -0.54
C TYR A 15 5.05 -9.70 -1.21
N GLU A 16 5.19 -10.43 -2.31
CA GLU A 16 4.07 -11.07 -3.02
C GLU A 16 3.17 -11.87 -2.07
N GLY A 17 1.86 -11.80 -2.29
CA GLY A 17 0.88 -12.48 -1.44
C GLY A 17 0.53 -11.73 -0.15
N LYS A 18 1.14 -10.58 0.11
CA LYS A 18 0.88 -9.80 1.33
C LYS A 18 -0.05 -8.62 1.08
N LEU A 19 -0.89 -8.35 2.07
CA LEU A 19 -1.70 -7.15 2.15
C LEU A 19 -0.89 -6.00 2.76
N VAL A 20 -1.01 -4.83 2.15
CA VAL A 20 -0.36 -3.59 2.59
C VAL A 20 -1.36 -2.45 2.55
N ALA A 21 -1.16 -1.44 3.38
CA ALA A 21 -1.94 -0.21 3.35
C ALA A 21 -1.13 0.91 2.68
N ILE A 22 -1.77 1.66 1.79
CA ILE A 22 -1.18 2.87 1.21
C ILE A 22 -1.27 3.99 2.24
N VAL A 23 -0.13 4.41 2.74
CA VAL A 23 -0.02 5.51 3.73
C VAL A 23 0.09 6.84 3.03
N ASP A 24 0.86 6.90 1.94
CA ASP A 24 1.09 8.13 1.20
C ASP A 24 1.38 7.84 -0.27
N VAL A 25 1.24 8.83 -1.14
CA VAL A 25 1.56 8.74 -2.56
C VAL A 25 2.79 9.59 -2.82
N ILE A 26 3.91 8.94 -3.13
CA ILE A 26 5.18 9.63 -3.37
C ILE A 26 5.15 10.28 -4.75
N ASP A 27 4.73 9.51 -5.76
CA ASP A 27 4.63 9.95 -7.14
C ASP A 27 3.49 9.20 -7.86
N GLN A 28 3.22 9.53 -9.13
CA GLN A 28 2.12 8.92 -9.89
C GLN A 28 2.30 7.41 -10.13
N ASN A 29 3.52 6.90 -10.02
CA ASN A 29 3.88 5.50 -10.26
C ASN A 29 4.19 4.74 -8.96
N ARG A 30 4.38 5.40 -7.81
CA ARG A 30 4.81 4.82 -6.54
C ARG A 30 4.01 5.34 -5.35
N ALA A 31 3.61 4.41 -4.48
CA ALA A 31 3.00 4.69 -3.20
C ALA A 31 3.93 4.27 -2.06
N LEU A 32 3.87 5.02 -0.96
CA LEU A 32 4.39 4.58 0.31
C LEU A 32 3.40 3.59 0.92
N VAL A 33 3.82 2.34 1.04
CA VAL A 33 3.02 1.25 1.61
C VAL A 33 3.56 0.84 2.96
N ASP A 34 2.67 0.38 3.84
CA ASP A 34 3.01 -0.09 5.18
C ASP A 34 2.14 -1.31 5.54
N GLY A 35 2.75 -2.33 6.15
CA GLY A 35 2.08 -3.59 6.47
C GLY A 35 2.61 -4.18 7.77
N PRO A 36 2.39 -3.51 8.93
CA PRO A 36 2.88 -4.00 10.21
C PRO A 36 2.33 -5.39 10.56
N CYS A 37 1.07 -5.67 10.20
CA CYS A 37 0.43 -6.97 10.45
C CYS A 37 0.96 -8.09 9.54
N THR A 38 1.45 -7.75 8.35
CA THR A 38 1.96 -8.72 7.35
C THR A 38 3.49 -8.81 7.35
N GLY A 39 4.16 -8.06 8.22
CA GLY A 39 5.63 -7.97 8.29
C GLY A 39 6.25 -7.23 7.10
N VAL A 40 5.46 -6.43 6.39
CA VAL A 40 5.97 -5.54 5.34
C VAL A 40 6.33 -4.21 5.99
N LYS A 41 7.63 -3.92 6.06
CA LYS A 41 8.09 -2.62 6.57
C LYS A 41 7.67 -1.51 5.61
N ARG A 42 7.47 -0.32 6.17
CA ARG A 42 7.17 0.89 5.41
C ARG A 42 8.22 1.10 4.30
N GLN A 43 7.76 1.14 3.06
CA GLN A 43 8.62 1.25 1.87
C GLN A 43 7.84 1.80 0.68
N ALA A 44 8.56 2.25 -0.35
CA ALA A 44 7.95 2.66 -1.61
C ALA A 44 7.71 1.44 -2.50
N LEU A 45 6.47 1.20 -2.92
CA LEU A 45 6.12 0.21 -3.94
C LEU A 45 5.51 0.89 -5.17
N PRO A 46 5.85 0.43 -6.39
CA PRO A 46 5.20 0.91 -7.59
C PRO A 46 3.75 0.40 -7.67
N PHE A 47 2.82 1.24 -8.12
CA PHE A 47 1.41 0.88 -8.31
C PHE A 47 1.21 -0.30 -9.26
N LYS A 48 2.15 -0.51 -10.20
CA LYS A 48 2.13 -1.68 -11.08
C LYS A 48 2.12 -3.00 -10.30
N CYS A 49 2.80 -3.05 -9.15
CA CYS A 49 2.87 -4.25 -8.31
C CYS A 49 1.74 -4.36 -7.29
N LEU A 50 0.85 -3.38 -7.25
CA LEU A 50 -0.21 -3.28 -6.26
C LEU A 50 -1.57 -3.48 -6.94
N GLN A 51 -2.33 -4.44 -6.44
CA GLN A 51 -3.75 -4.56 -6.75
C GLN A 51 -4.56 -3.83 -5.69
N LEU A 52 -5.19 -2.74 -6.10
CA LEU A 52 -6.04 -1.95 -5.22
C LEU A 52 -7.29 -2.74 -4.85
N THR A 53 -7.60 -2.79 -3.57
CA THR A 53 -8.86 -3.37 -3.07
C THR A 53 -9.84 -2.26 -2.72
N ASP A 54 -11.12 -2.63 -2.58
CA ASP A 54 -12.17 -1.71 -2.13
C ASP A 54 -12.12 -1.40 -0.63
N TYR A 55 -11.22 -2.06 0.11
CA TYR A 55 -11.06 -1.83 1.54
C TYR A 55 -10.28 -0.55 1.80
N VAL A 56 -10.90 0.36 2.57
CA VAL A 56 -10.28 1.60 3.04
C VAL A 56 -10.25 1.56 4.56
N ILE A 57 -9.04 1.62 5.11
CA ILE A 57 -8.82 1.83 6.54
C ILE A 57 -8.65 3.32 6.79
N LYS A 58 -9.25 3.82 7.88
CA LYS A 58 -9.00 5.19 8.34
C LYS A 58 -7.61 5.23 8.98
N VAL A 59 -6.62 5.62 8.20
CA VAL A 59 -5.28 5.88 8.73
C VAL A 59 -5.25 7.34 9.19
N PRO A 60 -4.98 7.63 10.48
CA PRO A 60 -4.83 9.00 10.93
C PRO A 60 -3.58 9.60 10.27
N HIS A 61 -3.78 10.64 9.46
CA HIS A 61 -2.70 11.47 8.95
C HIS A 61 -2.39 12.52 10.02
N ARG A 62 -1.16 12.52 10.55
CA ARG A 62 -0.67 13.53 11.48
C ARG A 62 0.47 14.29 10.84
#